data_AF-A0AAV6WJ80-F1
#
_entry.id   AF-A0AAV6WJ80-F1
#
_cell.length_a   1.000
_cell.length_b   1.000
_cell.length_c   1.000
_cell.angle_alpha   90.00
_cell.angle_beta   90.00
_cell.angle_gamma   90.00
#
_symmetry.space_group_name_H-M   'P 1'
#
loop_
_entity.id
_entity.type
_entity.pdbx_description
1 polymer ?
#
loop_
_entity_poly.entity_id
_entity_poly.type
_entity_poly.pdbx_seq_one_letter_code
_entity_poly.pdbx_strand_id
1 'polypeptide(L)'
;MKIDVSEPTDRLGEDDSVKRLVRPRESGKGLPYAPVDWPSPGDVWTWKVGSRISPSGYYTHRFLIVPERLQKSVTRKIWLGSKPSIRRYLRSEFPKADIDAFFASFTWEIPAEIRSPVKVKSEPASRKADLGSQIFSRTRKSTRNCIQFTTKDAATSIDLSLSKGLSPGRVSPNCIADENDVTFDPLEDFESYLNSLDDILSRPISITANSGSALLQMEDFTKSREELSSLLAMDFPSLIASKKLPEVTNLSCKLQTDPHLSPHELSMLNLIQEMPSASKRFLDGKKVKQETREFFLELDGNIALINTLKNKYFSSKNKIAILQAEYESATSTIREIDEQIAMLQSLRSAIAEVVKRSHLKIDELKSTQKRVSNSIPKIVNEVQMANSERPEWEMKQKEAATEEAEILTKFAPLEGFSFMH
;
A
#
# COMPACT_ATOMS: atom_id res chain seq x y z
N MET A 1 -54.19 17.74 -36.87
CA MET A 1 -53.33 18.67 -36.11
C MET A 1 -51.90 18.49 -36.57
N LYS A 2 -51.10 19.56 -36.66
CA LYS A 2 -49.71 19.47 -37.11
C LYS A 2 -48.84 18.79 -36.05
N ILE A 3 -48.12 17.75 -36.45
CA ILE A 3 -46.93 17.25 -35.75
C ILE A 3 -45.81 17.47 -36.75
N ASP A 4 -44.89 18.36 -36.41
CA ASP A 4 -43.76 18.73 -37.27
C ASP A 4 -42.67 17.66 -37.17
N VAL A 5 -42.05 17.32 -38.29
CA VAL A 5 -40.99 16.32 -38.37
C VAL A 5 -39.69 17.03 -38.72
N SER A 6 -38.72 17.00 -37.79
CA SER A 6 -37.37 17.50 -38.01
C SER A 6 -36.35 16.43 -37.59
N GLU A 7 -35.44 16.12 -38.51
CA GLU A 7 -34.39 15.10 -38.37
C GLU A 7 -33.40 15.39 -37.21
N PRO A 8 -32.78 14.35 -36.63
CA PRO A 8 -31.60 14.53 -35.79
C PRO A 8 -30.39 14.88 -36.67
N THR A 9 -29.85 16.08 -36.49
CA THR A 9 -28.59 16.47 -37.15
C THR A 9 -27.41 15.80 -36.46
N ASP A 10 -26.65 14.97 -37.18
CA ASP A 10 -25.34 14.51 -36.76
C ASP A 10 -24.41 15.70 -36.49
N ARG A 11 -23.86 15.77 -35.27
CA ARG A 11 -22.68 16.59 -34.97
C ARG A 11 -21.75 15.83 -34.04
N LEU A 12 -20.70 15.29 -34.65
CA LEU A 12 -19.42 15.08 -33.97
C LEU A 12 -19.00 16.41 -33.34
N GLY A 13 -18.78 16.40 -32.03
CA GLY A 13 -18.33 17.55 -31.26
C GLY A 13 -17.43 17.06 -30.14
N GLU A 14 -16.12 17.24 -30.32
CA GLU A 14 -15.14 17.07 -29.26
C GLU A 14 -15.46 18.08 -28.15
N ASP A 15 -15.74 17.60 -26.95
CA ASP A 15 -15.77 18.43 -25.75
C ASP A 15 -14.68 17.91 -24.79
N ASP A 16 -13.42 18.05 -25.24
CA ASP A 16 -12.26 18.03 -24.36
C ASP A 16 -12.49 19.11 -23.30
N SER A 17 -12.99 18.68 -22.14
CA SER A 17 -13.50 19.56 -21.10
C SER A 17 -12.38 20.46 -20.60
N VAL A 18 -12.31 21.68 -21.16
CA VAL A 18 -11.29 22.68 -20.85
C VAL A 18 -11.37 23.06 -19.37
N LYS A 19 -10.65 22.30 -18.54
CA LYS A 19 -10.62 22.46 -17.08
C LYS A 19 -10.07 23.86 -16.78
N ARG A 20 -10.97 24.80 -16.47
CA ARG A 20 -10.65 26.20 -16.17
C ARG A 20 -9.44 26.30 -15.25
N LEU A 21 -8.33 26.84 -15.76
CA LEU A 21 -7.15 27.14 -14.96
C LEU A 21 -7.54 28.12 -13.85
N VAL A 22 -7.13 27.79 -12.62
CA VAL A 22 -7.48 28.56 -11.42
C VAL A 22 -6.25 29.34 -10.93
N ARG A 23 -6.48 30.54 -10.41
CA ARG A 23 -5.44 31.44 -9.88
C ARG A 23 -5.10 31.13 -8.42
N PRO A 24 -3.87 31.48 -7.98
CA PRO A 24 -3.50 31.32 -6.57
C PRO A 24 -4.46 32.08 -5.65
N ARG A 25 -4.91 31.43 -4.58
CA ARG A 25 -5.89 31.94 -3.59
C ARG A 25 -7.33 32.14 -4.09
N GLU A 26 -7.65 31.76 -5.31
CA GLU A 26 -9.02 31.80 -5.86
C GLU A 26 -9.97 30.84 -5.12
N SER A 27 -11.27 31.14 -5.19
CA SER A 27 -12.34 30.32 -4.64
C SER A 27 -13.58 30.41 -5.53
N GLY A 28 -14.32 29.31 -5.64
CA GLY A 28 -15.59 29.25 -6.37
C GLY A 28 -16.59 28.33 -5.69
N LYS A 29 -17.78 28.22 -6.25
CA LYS A 29 -18.88 27.39 -5.75
C LYS A 29 -19.23 26.32 -6.78
N GLY A 30 -19.55 25.11 -6.31
CA GLY A 30 -20.02 24.01 -7.13
C GLY A 30 -19.04 23.50 -8.18
N LEU A 31 -19.61 22.88 -9.22
CA LEU A 31 -18.90 22.19 -10.29
C LEU A 31 -17.95 23.12 -11.09
N PRO A 32 -16.89 22.57 -11.71
CA PRO A 32 -16.47 21.17 -11.68
C PRO A 32 -15.67 20.79 -10.41
N TYR A 33 -15.42 21.73 -9.49
CA TYR A 33 -14.43 21.56 -8.42
C TYR A 33 -15.01 21.44 -7.00
N ALA A 34 -16.33 21.40 -6.85
CA ALA A 34 -17.03 21.08 -5.60
C ALA A 34 -18.41 20.48 -5.92
N PRO A 35 -18.98 19.65 -5.02
CA PRO A 35 -20.30 19.09 -5.25
C PRO A 35 -21.41 20.15 -5.16
N VAL A 36 -22.52 19.85 -5.84
CA VAL A 36 -23.76 20.64 -5.91
C VAL A 36 -24.91 19.70 -5.52
N ASP A 37 -25.97 20.25 -4.93
CA ASP A 37 -27.17 19.52 -4.50
C ASP A 37 -26.90 18.37 -3.50
N TRP A 38 -25.79 18.48 -2.75
CA TRP A 38 -25.35 17.45 -1.80
C TRP A 38 -25.09 18.04 -0.41
N PRO A 39 -25.64 17.48 0.68
CA PRO A 39 -26.44 16.25 0.77
C PRO A 39 -27.93 16.45 0.45
N SER A 40 -28.36 17.67 0.16
CA SER A 40 -29.76 17.98 -0.19
C SER A 40 -29.79 18.96 -1.37
N PRO A 41 -30.84 18.92 -2.22
CA PRO A 41 -31.01 19.89 -3.30
C PRO A 41 -30.90 21.34 -2.80
N GLY A 42 -30.12 22.17 -3.50
CA GLY A 42 -29.76 23.52 -3.11
C GLY A 42 -28.46 23.66 -2.27
N ASP A 43 -27.89 22.57 -1.75
CA ASP A 43 -26.62 22.62 -1.01
C ASP A 43 -25.41 22.73 -1.95
N VAL A 44 -24.88 23.94 -2.12
CA VAL A 44 -23.70 24.19 -2.96
C VAL A 44 -22.43 24.28 -2.12
N TRP A 45 -21.49 23.37 -2.35
CA TRP A 45 -20.19 23.40 -1.69
C TRP A 45 -19.28 24.47 -2.30
N THR A 46 -18.43 25.08 -1.48
CA THR A 46 -17.45 26.07 -1.95
C THR A 46 -16.05 25.44 -1.96
N TRP A 47 -15.29 25.65 -3.02
CA TRP A 47 -13.88 25.26 -3.10
C TRP A 47 -12.98 26.49 -2.95
N LYS A 48 -11.79 26.30 -2.38
CA LYS A 48 -10.74 27.33 -2.33
C LYS A 48 -9.36 26.71 -2.49
N VAL A 49 -8.48 27.39 -3.23
CA VAL A 49 -7.07 26.99 -3.37
C VAL A 49 -6.14 27.87 -2.55
N GLY A 50 -4.97 27.33 -2.23
CA GLY A 50 -3.86 28.07 -1.63
C GLY A 50 -2.93 28.68 -2.68
N SER A 51 -1.65 28.77 -2.35
CA SER A 51 -0.59 29.25 -3.27
C SER A 51 0.45 28.18 -3.63
N ARG A 52 0.34 26.96 -3.09
CA ARG A 52 1.28 25.86 -3.36
C ARG A 52 0.74 24.96 -4.47
N ILE A 53 1.54 24.79 -5.51
CA ILE A 53 1.25 23.99 -6.71
C ILE A 53 2.19 22.78 -6.72
N SER A 54 1.72 21.61 -7.13
CA SER A 54 2.52 20.40 -7.34
C SER A 54 3.34 20.48 -8.64
N PRO A 55 4.39 19.65 -8.80
CA PRO A 55 5.07 19.50 -10.10
C PRO A 55 4.13 19.11 -11.25
N SER A 56 3.06 18.38 -10.94
CA SER A 56 1.98 18.01 -11.88
C SER A 56 1.01 19.14 -12.26
N GLY A 57 1.21 20.38 -11.75
CA GLY A 57 0.42 21.54 -12.15
C GLY A 57 -0.91 21.75 -11.41
N TYR A 58 -1.14 21.05 -10.30
CA TYR A 58 -2.38 21.14 -9.51
C TYR A 58 -2.14 21.78 -8.13
N TYR A 59 -3.18 22.37 -7.53
CA TYR A 59 -3.04 22.95 -6.18
C TYR A 59 -2.94 21.88 -5.09
N THR A 60 -1.79 21.84 -4.40
CA THR A 60 -1.57 20.95 -3.24
C THR A 60 -2.42 21.34 -2.04
N HIS A 61 -2.57 22.65 -1.81
CA HIS A 61 -3.44 23.18 -0.78
C HIS A 61 -4.79 23.51 -1.40
N ARG A 62 -5.74 22.58 -1.31
CA ARG A 62 -7.12 22.75 -1.74
C ARG A 62 -8.06 22.44 -0.58
N PHE A 63 -9.08 23.27 -0.41
CA PHE A 63 -10.06 23.15 0.66
C PHE A 63 -11.46 23.07 0.06
N LEU A 64 -12.25 22.12 0.55
CA LEU A 64 -13.70 22.22 0.48
C LEU A 64 -14.22 22.94 1.72
N ILE A 65 -15.20 23.79 1.53
CA ILE A 65 -15.94 24.50 2.57
C ILE A 65 -17.39 24.03 2.46
N VAL A 66 -17.87 23.49 3.57
CA VAL A 66 -19.20 22.90 3.69
C VAL A 66 -20.31 23.97 3.47
N PRO A 67 -21.45 23.65 2.83
CA PRO A 67 -22.60 24.54 2.68
C PRO A 67 -23.03 25.21 3.98
N GLU A 68 -23.53 26.45 3.89
CA GLU A 68 -23.86 27.29 5.06
C GLU A 68 -24.89 26.63 6.00
N ARG A 69 -25.86 25.89 5.44
CA ARG A 69 -26.86 25.08 6.16
C ARG A 69 -26.27 24.06 7.13
N LEU A 70 -25.06 23.57 6.87
CA LEU A 70 -24.36 22.54 7.65
C LEU A 70 -23.23 23.12 8.50
N GLN A 71 -23.03 24.44 8.49
CA GLN A 71 -22.02 25.09 9.34
C GLN A 71 -22.60 25.33 10.74
N LYS A 72 -21.84 24.92 11.77
CA LYS A 72 -22.27 25.02 13.18
C LYS A 72 -22.35 26.47 13.69
N SER A 73 -21.76 27.43 12.98
CA SER A 73 -22.10 28.86 13.07
C SER A 73 -21.68 29.60 11.80
N VAL A 74 -22.39 30.70 11.47
CA VAL A 74 -22.08 31.59 10.33
C VAL A 74 -20.63 32.12 10.35
N THR A 75 -20.05 32.24 11.55
CA THR A 75 -18.68 32.72 11.78
C THR A 75 -17.62 31.63 11.71
N ARG A 76 -17.95 30.34 11.90
CA ARG A 76 -17.00 29.22 11.88
C ARG A 76 -17.28 28.27 10.72
N LYS A 77 -16.78 28.68 9.55
CA LYS A 77 -16.78 27.84 8.35
C LYS A 77 -15.98 26.54 8.60
N ILE A 78 -16.52 25.40 8.17
CA ILE A 78 -15.84 24.10 8.28
C ILE A 78 -14.96 23.93 7.04
N TRP A 79 -13.64 23.88 7.24
CA TRP A 79 -12.64 23.76 6.17
C TRP A 79 -12.09 22.33 6.13
N LEU A 80 -12.22 21.68 4.97
CA LEU A 80 -11.79 20.30 4.76
C LEU A 80 -10.69 20.26 3.69
N GLY A 81 -9.44 20.19 4.15
CA GLY A 81 -8.24 20.35 3.31
C GLY A 81 -7.64 19.08 2.72
N SER A 82 -8.24 17.91 2.93
CA SER A 82 -7.71 16.63 2.44
C SER A 82 -8.82 15.57 2.27
N LYS A 83 -8.65 14.64 1.32
CA LYS A 83 -9.58 13.52 1.12
C LYS A 83 -9.85 12.73 2.42
N PRO A 84 -8.85 12.39 3.27
CA PRO A 84 -9.10 11.72 4.56
C PRO A 84 -9.91 12.57 5.55
N SER A 85 -9.69 13.90 5.60
CA SER A 85 -10.46 14.81 6.47
C SER A 85 -11.93 14.85 6.05
N ILE A 86 -12.21 14.83 4.74
CA ILE A 86 -13.56 14.77 4.19
C ILE A 86 -14.19 13.41 4.49
N ARG A 87 -13.49 12.29 4.23
CA ARG A 87 -13.98 10.94 4.55
C ARG A 87 -14.39 10.83 6.03
N ARG A 88 -13.60 11.39 6.95
CA ARG A 88 -13.94 11.42 8.39
C ARG A 88 -15.15 12.31 8.69
N TYR A 89 -15.25 13.49 8.07
CA TYR A 89 -16.40 14.38 8.22
C TYR A 89 -17.70 13.74 7.71
N LEU A 90 -17.69 13.20 6.49
CA LEU A 90 -18.84 12.52 5.88
C LEU A 90 -19.31 11.33 6.71
N ARG A 91 -18.40 10.46 7.18
CA ARG A 91 -18.76 9.34 8.07
C ARG A 91 -19.37 9.78 9.41
N SER A 92 -19.00 10.96 9.91
CA SER A 92 -19.46 11.47 11.20
C SER A 92 -20.82 12.16 11.12
N GLU A 93 -21.06 12.97 10.09
CA GLU A 93 -22.29 13.76 9.96
C GLU A 93 -23.33 13.08 9.05
N PHE A 94 -22.89 12.20 8.13
CA PHE A 94 -23.75 11.47 7.19
C PHE A 94 -23.39 9.96 7.10
N PRO A 95 -23.61 9.15 8.15
CA PRO A 95 -23.15 7.75 8.20
C PRO A 95 -23.72 6.83 7.11
N LYS A 96 -24.84 7.22 6.47
CA LYS A 96 -25.51 6.47 5.38
C LYS A 96 -25.11 6.96 3.97
N ALA A 97 -24.24 7.96 3.85
CA ALA A 97 -23.86 8.51 2.56
C ALA A 97 -22.90 7.58 1.80
N ASP A 98 -23.11 7.45 0.50
CA ASP A 98 -22.09 6.94 -0.41
C ASP A 98 -20.99 8.01 -0.58
N ILE A 99 -19.82 7.69 -0.01
CA ILE A 99 -18.65 8.56 0.01
C ILE A 99 -17.95 8.56 -1.35
N ASP A 100 -18.02 7.46 -2.09
CA ASP A 100 -17.31 7.32 -3.35
C ASP A 100 -18.14 7.95 -4.49
N ALA A 101 -19.48 7.84 -4.45
CA ALA A 101 -20.37 8.67 -5.26
C ALA A 101 -20.17 10.18 -4.99
N PHE A 102 -19.99 10.58 -3.72
CA PHE A 102 -19.65 11.98 -3.39
C PHE A 102 -18.35 12.43 -4.08
N PHE A 103 -17.28 11.63 -4.04
CA PHE A 103 -16.02 11.98 -4.73
C PHE A 103 -16.08 11.86 -6.25
N ALA A 104 -16.97 11.03 -6.80
CA ALA A 104 -17.21 10.94 -8.25
C ALA A 104 -17.96 12.17 -8.80
N SER A 105 -18.77 12.85 -7.97
CA SER A 105 -19.59 13.99 -8.40
C SER A 105 -18.80 15.26 -8.78
N PHE A 106 -17.51 15.37 -8.46
CA PHE A 106 -16.68 16.54 -8.80
C PHE A 106 -15.20 16.19 -8.98
N THR A 107 -14.46 17.03 -9.71
CA THR A 107 -13.01 16.87 -9.88
C THR A 107 -12.27 17.32 -8.63
N TRP A 108 -11.57 16.40 -7.96
CA TRP A 108 -10.77 16.70 -6.76
C TRP A 108 -9.56 17.60 -7.03
N GLU A 109 -8.98 17.51 -8.23
CA GLU A 109 -7.73 18.19 -8.58
C GLU A 109 -8.02 19.48 -9.34
N ILE A 110 -7.61 20.62 -8.79
CA ILE A 110 -7.79 21.93 -9.42
C ILE A 110 -6.49 22.30 -10.15
N PRO A 111 -6.50 22.44 -11.50
CA PRO A 111 -5.34 22.84 -12.28
C PRO A 111 -5.01 24.31 -12.03
N ALA A 112 -3.72 24.61 -11.93
CA ALA A 112 -3.23 25.94 -11.63
C ALA A 112 -2.84 26.71 -12.92
N GLU A 113 -3.07 28.03 -12.91
CA GLU A 113 -2.47 28.94 -13.90
C GLU A 113 -0.94 28.99 -13.68
N ILE A 114 -0.21 28.04 -14.27
CA ILE A 114 1.26 28.05 -14.28
C ILE A 114 1.72 29.20 -15.16
N ARG A 115 2.02 30.34 -14.55
CA ARG A 115 2.74 31.42 -15.23
C ARG A 115 4.17 30.95 -15.51
N SER A 116 4.40 30.49 -16.74
CA SER A 116 5.75 30.38 -17.28
C SER A 116 6.46 31.73 -17.11
N PRO A 117 7.66 31.80 -16.51
CA PRO A 117 8.44 33.02 -16.50
C PRO A 117 8.86 33.34 -17.94
N VAL A 118 8.13 34.26 -18.59
CA VAL A 118 8.44 34.72 -19.95
C VAL A 118 9.83 35.34 -19.91
N LYS A 119 10.77 34.68 -20.60
CA LYS A 119 12.18 35.03 -20.65
C LYS A 119 12.41 36.21 -21.61
N VAL A 120 11.90 37.39 -21.27
CA VAL A 120 12.15 38.61 -22.05
C VAL A 120 13.55 39.12 -21.75
N LYS A 121 14.43 39.05 -22.76
CA LYS A 121 15.65 39.86 -22.82
C LYS A 121 15.28 41.28 -23.23
N SER A 122 15.56 42.27 -22.39
CA SER A 122 15.88 43.64 -22.84
C SER A 122 16.54 44.42 -21.69
N GLU A 123 17.65 45.07 -22.00
CA GLU A 123 18.45 45.90 -21.08
C GLU A 123 17.93 47.36 -21.06
N PRO A 124 18.57 48.36 -20.40
CA PRO A 124 17.85 49.20 -19.45
C PRO A 124 17.71 50.68 -19.83
N ALA A 125 16.75 51.40 -19.23
CA ALA A 125 16.95 52.71 -18.58
C ALA A 125 15.63 53.39 -18.17
N SER A 126 15.50 53.76 -16.90
CA SER A 126 15.50 55.16 -16.44
C SER A 126 14.95 55.29 -15.01
N ARG A 127 15.34 56.37 -14.33
CA ARG A 127 15.05 56.62 -12.91
C ARG A 127 13.78 57.43 -12.74
N LYS A 128 13.06 57.22 -11.63
CA LYS A 128 12.65 58.28 -10.69
C LYS A 128 12.38 57.66 -9.32
N ALA A 129 12.70 58.41 -8.27
CA ALA A 129 12.43 58.05 -6.88
C ALA A 129 11.18 58.77 -6.38
N ASP A 130 10.52 58.24 -5.35
CA ASP A 130 10.25 59.06 -4.16
C ASP A 130 10.02 58.21 -2.88
N LEU A 131 10.02 58.90 -1.72
CA LEU A 131 10.00 58.40 -0.35
C LEU A 131 8.64 57.85 0.14
N GLY A 132 8.65 57.05 1.22
CA GLY A 132 7.50 56.95 2.14
C GLY A 132 7.37 55.72 3.04
N SER A 133 7.95 55.76 4.25
CA SER A 133 7.65 54.96 5.48
C SER A 133 7.74 53.41 5.43
N GLN A 134 8.46 52.71 6.33
CA GLN A 134 8.28 52.56 7.80
C GLN A 134 6.89 51.96 8.18
N ILE A 135 6.73 50.98 9.09
CA ILE A 135 7.56 50.51 10.24
C ILE A 135 7.14 49.06 10.65
N PHE A 136 8.11 48.17 10.98
CA PHE A 136 8.09 47.07 12.01
C PHE A 136 7.00 45.95 12.02
N SER A 137 7.18 44.76 12.64
CA SER A 137 8.35 43.96 13.08
C SER A 137 7.92 42.58 13.64
N ARG A 138 8.91 41.78 14.07
CA ARG A 138 8.90 40.66 15.06
C ARG A 138 8.96 39.21 14.55
N THR A 139 10.20 38.76 14.42
CA THR A 139 10.58 37.38 14.75
C THR A 139 10.37 37.11 16.25
N ARG A 140 9.85 35.92 16.60
CA ARG A 140 9.93 35.38 17.97
C ARG A 140 10.92 34.22 17.98
N LYS A 141 12.06 34.41 18.64
CA LYS A 141 12.80 33.30 19.27
C LYS A 141 11.98 32.86 20.49
N SER A 142 11.90 31.56 20.74
CA SER A 142 11.56 31.01 22.06
C SER A 142 12.56 29.92 22.39
N THR A 143 12.91 29.81 23.66
CA THR A 143 14.07 29.05 24.13
C THR A 143 13.67 28.15 25.29
N ARG A 144 14.27 26.95 25.32
CA ARG A 144 14.36 26.04 26.48
C ARG A 144 13.05 25.42 26.96
N ASN A 145 13.03 24.09 26.98
CA ASN A 145 13.31 23.39 28.23
C ASN A 145 14.19 22.17 27.97
N CYS A 146 15.32 22.13 28.68
CA CYS A 146 16.19 20.96 28.79
C CYS A 146 16.15 20.56 30.26
N ILE A 147 15.79 19.31 30.54
CA ILE A 147 15.94 18.72 31.87
C ILE A 147 16.81 17.48 31.68
N GLN A 148 18.06 17.58 32.12
CA GLN A 148 18.92 16.43 32.39
C GLN A 148 18.83 16.13 33.88
N PHE A 149 18.68 14.87 34.27
CA PHE A 149 19.30 14.27 35.47
C PHE A 149 19.27 12.73 35.26
N THR A 150 20.40 12.17 34.81
CA THR A 150 21.38 11.40 35.61
C THR A 150 20.97 9.97 35.97
N THR A 151 21.77 9.02 35.47
CA THR A 151 21.84 7.62 35.89
C THR A 151 22.19 7.45 37.37
N LYS A 152 21.56 6.48 38.04
CA LYS A 152 22.20 5.63 39.06
C LYS A 152 21.36 4.37 39.33
N ASP A 153 22.04 3.35 39.83
CA ASP A 153 21.63 1.95 39.79
C ASP A 153 20.70 1.54 40.95
N ALA A 154 19.83 0.56 40.68
CA ALA A 154 19.23 -0.29 41.71
C ALA A 154 18.96 -1.68 41.10
N ALA A 155 19.77 -2.66 41.48
CA ALA A 155 19.56 -4.05 41.10
C ALA A 155 18.47 -4.69 41.98
N THR A 156 17.57 -5.47 41.37
CA THR A 156 16.91 -6.59 42.05
C THR A 156 16.66 -7.68 41.02
N SER A 157 17.21 -8.86 41.29
CA SER A 157 17.03 -10.07 40.52
C SER A 157 15.61 -10.61 40.69
N ILE A 158 15.03 -11.15 39.62
CA ILE A 158 14.44 -12.51 39.63
C ILE A 158 14.86 -13.18 38.32
N ASP A 159 15.42 -14.37 38.47
CA ASP A 159 15.85 -15.28 37.42
C ASP A 159 14.65 -16.06 36.85
N LEU A 160 14.64 -16.28 35.54
CA LEU A 160 14.42 -17.62 35.00
C LEU A 160 14.86 -17.68 33.53
N SER A 161 15.95 -18.40 33.33
CA SER A 161 16.65 -18.62 32.07
C SER A 161 16.18 -19.88 31.34
N LEU A 162 16.24 -19.86 29.99
CA LEU A 162 16.77 -20.91 29.08
C LEU A 162 16.44 -20.48 27.63
N SER A 163 17.41 -20.08 26.81
CA SER A 163 18.14 -20.92 25.84
C SER A 163 17.25 -21.44 24.68
N LYS A 164 17.66 -21.39 23.40
CA LYS A 164 19.02 -21.31 22.84
C LYS A 164 18.94 -20.80 21.39
N GLY A 165 19.69 -19.75 21.04
CA GLY A 165 19.94 -19.35 19.66
C GLY A 165 21.43 -19.51 19.34
N LEU A 166 21.78 -20.19 18.25
CA LEU A 166 23.17 -20.29 17.78
C LEU A 166 23.49 -19.18 16.78
N SER A 167 24.70 -18.63 16.91
CA SER A 167 25.24 -17.49 16.15
C SER A 167 25.80 -17.91 14.77
N PRO A 168 25.83 -17.03 13.74
CA PRO A 168 26.32 -17.36 12.40
C PRO A 168 27.85 -17.13 12.22
N GLY A 169 28.44 -17.71 11.16
CA GLY A 169 29.85 -17.49 10.80
C GLY A 169 30.31 -17.89 9.39
N ARG A 170 30.59 -16.88 8.55
CA ARG A 170 31.60 -16.76 7.45
C ARG A 170 31.63 -17.77 6.26
N VAL A 171 31.17 -17.30 5.10
CA VAL A 171 31.89 -17.08 3.79
C VAL A 171 33.23 -17.84 3.61
N SER A 172 33.48 -18.64 2.53
CA SER A 172 33.80 -18.24 1.12
C SER A 172 34.03 -19.50 0.20
N PRO A 173 34.45 -19.44 -1.10
CA PRO A 173 33.58 -19.43 -2.30
C PRO A 173 33.90 -20.52 -3.38
N ASN A 174 33.33 -20.37 -4.59
CA ASN A 174 33.37 -21.22 -5.82
C ASN A 174 32.36 -22.40 -5.80
N CYS A 175 31.68 -22.79 -6.89
CA CYS A 175 32.11 -22.89 -8.29
C CYS A 175 31.20 -22.21 -9.34
N ILE A 176 31.61 -22.31 -10.62
CA ILE A 176 31.06 -21.66 -11.82
C ILE A 176 29.97 -22.51 -12.51
N ALA A 177 28.96 -21.81 -13.05
CA ALA A 177 27.97 -22.12 -14.09
C ALA A 177 27.70 -23.58 -14.55
N ASP A 178 26.42 -23.90 -14.71
CA ASP A 178 25.91 -24.25 -16.05
C ASP A 178 24.46 -23.77 -16.23
N GLU A 179 24.04 -23.56 -17.48
CA GLU A 179 22.65 -23.19 -17.83
C GLU A 179 21.74 -24.42 -17.85
N ASN A 180 20.50 -24.26 -17.36
CA ASN A 180 19.23 -24.88 -17.79
C ASN A 180 18.24 -24.89 -16.61
N ASP A 181 17.81 -23.71 -16.17
CA ASP A 181 16.67 -23.60 -15.26
C ASP A 181 15.37 -23.86 -16.04
N VAL A 182 15.04 -25.14 -16.23
CA VAL A 182 13.64 -25.53 -16.41
C VAL A 182 13.01 -25.38 -15.03
N THR A 183 12.44 -24.20 -14.78
CA THR A 183 11.74 -23.85 -13.54
C THR A 183 10.46 -24.70 -13.46
N PHE A 184 10.62 -25.95 -13.03
CA PHE A 184 9.56 -26.93 -12.86
C PHE A 184 8.80 -26.57 -11.58
N ASP A 185 7.85 -25.63 -11.68
CA ASP A 185 7.16 -25.06 -10.52
C ASP A 185 6.30 -26.13 -9.82
N PRO A 186 6.68 -26.64 -8.63
CA PRO A 186 6.01 -27.76 -7.99
C PRO A 186 4.58 -27.43 -7.51
N LEU A 187 4.17 -26.16 -7.61
CA LEU A 187 2.87 -25.67 -7.18
C LEU A 187 1.74 -25.98 -8.18
N GLU A 188 2.04 -25.96 -9.49
CA GLU A 188 1.01 -26.09 -10.53
C GLU A 188 0.51 -27.54 -10.65
N ASP A 189 1.41 -28.51 -10.52
CA ASP A 189 1.09 -29.94 -10.38
C ASP A 189 0.24 -30.24 -9.14
N PHE A 190 0.52 -29.56 -8.02
CA PHE A 190 -0.24 -29.74 -6.78
C PHE A 190 -1.68 -29.19 -6.90
N GLU A 191 -1.88 -28.10 -7.62
CA GLU A 191 -3.22 -27.57 -7.88
C GLU A 191 -4.03 -28.45 -8.84
N SER A 192 -3.37 -29.02 -9.86
CA SER A 192 -3.96 -30.07 -10.71
C SER A 192 -4.43 -31.27 -9.87
N TYR A 193 -3.59 -31.73 -8.93
CA TYR A 193 -3.95 -32.77 -7.96
C TYR A 193 -5.15 -32.36 -7.07
N LEU A 194 -5.14 -31.15 -6.48
CA LEU A 194 -6.27 -30.64 -5.68
C LEU A 194 -7.59 -30.56 -6.47
N ASN A 195 -7.53 -30.31 -7.78
CA ASN A 195 -8.70 -30.25 -8.65
C ASN A 195 -9.22 -31.64 -9.07
N SER A 196 -8.34 -32.64 -9.19
CA SER A 196 -8.70 -34.04 -9.50
C SER A 196 -9.14 -34.89 -8.30
N LEU A 197 -8.98 -34.37 -7.08
CA LEU A 197 -9.23 -35.11 -5.83
C LEU A 197 -10.68 -35.63 -5.69
N ASP A 198 -11.66 -34.93 -6.28
CA ASP A 198 -13.08 -35.32 -6.25
C ASP A 198 -13.37 -36.60 -7.06
N ASP A 199 -12.62 -36.88 -8.13
CA ASP A 199 -12.72 -38.12 -8.92
C ASP A 199 -12.07 -39.32 -8.18
N ILE A 200 -10.97 -39.08 -7.47
CA ILE A 200 -10.20 -40.13 -6.77
C ILE A 200 -11.01 -40.71 -5.60
N LEU A 201 -11.76 -39.86 -4.88
CA LEU A 201 -12.57 -40.25 -3.73
C LEU A 201 -13.80 -41.11 -4.09
N SER A 202 -14.09 -41.31 -5.38
CA SER A 202 -15.33 -41.92 -5.88
C SER A 202 -15.22 -43.39 -6.31
N ARG A 203 -14.08 -44.08 -6.12
CA ARG A 203 -13.83 -45.45 -6.64
C ARG A 203 -13.75 -46.56 -5.56
N PRO A 204 -14.61 -47.60 -5.60
CA PRO A 204 -14.51 -48.78 -4.72
C PRO A 204 -13.66 -49.92 -5.31
N ILE A 205 -13.09 -50.76 -4.44
CA ILE A 205 -12.32 -51.98 -4.78
C ILE A 205 -12.82 -53.13 -3.86
N SER A 206 -12.84 -54.39 -4.31
CA SER A 206 -13.49 -55.50 -3.58
C SER A 206 -12.77 -56.86 -3.73
N ILE A 207 -12.65 -57.63 -2.64
CA ILE A 207 -12.22 -59.04 -2.62
C ILE A 207 -13.03 -59.82 -1.55
N THR A 208 -13.38 -61.07 -1.84
CA THR A 208 -14.26 -61.95 -1.03
C THR A 208 -13.57 -63.24 -0.54
N ALA A 209 -14.07 -63.86 0.53
CA ALA A 209 -13.67 -65.19 1.02
C ALA A 209 -14.88 -66.00 1.56
N ASN A 210 -14.77 -67.35 1.65
CA ASN A 210 -15.88 -68.27 1.99
C ASN A 210 -15.46 -69.40 2.97
N SER A 211 -16.42 -70.16 3.53
CA SER A 211 -16.23 -71.06 4.71
C SER A 211 -17.16 -72.31 4.74
N GLY A 212 -16.82 -73.35 5.54
CA GLY A 212 -17.62 -74.54 5.93
C GLY A 212 -16.82 -75.46 6.90
N SER A 213 -17.30 -76.29 7.86
CA SER A 213 -18.61 -76.89 8.26
C SER A 213 -18.91 -78.29 7.66
N ALA A 214 -19.39 -79.35 8.36
CA ALA A 214 -19.45 -79.76 9.80
C ALA A 214 -19.96 -81.25 9.91
N LEU A 215 -19.82 -81.98 11.06
CA LEU A 215 -20.55 -83.27 11.27
C LEU A 215 -20.79 -83.71 12.76
N LEU A 216 -21.60 -84.77 12.94
CA LEU A 216 -22.48 -85.12 14.08
C LEU A 216 -22.27 -86.54 14.66
N GLN A 217 -22.96 -86.87 15.77
CA GLN A 217 -23.59 -88.18 16.04
C GLN A 217 -24.71 -88.07 17.14
N MET A 218 -25.48 -89.14 17.39
CA MET A 218 -26.85 -89.10 17.95
C MET A 218 -27.18 -90.09 19.09
N GLU A 219 -28.26 -89.82 19.86
CA GLU A 219 -28.72 -90.62 21.01
C GLU A 219 -30.17 -90.22 21.45
N ASP A 220 -30.88 -91.09 22.18
CA ASP A 220 -32.34 -91.14 22.51
C ASP A 220 -33.16 -89.83 22.73
N PHE A 221 -34.47 -89.87 22.43
CA PHE A 221 -35.20 -88.77 21.79
C PHE A 221 -36.43 -88.18 22.53
N THR A 222 -37.08 -88.91 23.44
CA THR A 222 -38.38 -88.47 24.02
C THR A 222 -38.25 -87.23 24.89
N LYS A 223 -37.32 -87.25 25.86
CA LYS A 223 -36.95 -86.09 26.69
C LYS A 223 -36.50 -84.90 25.83
N SER A 224 -35.86 -85.17 24.69
CA SER A 224 -35.38 -84.13 23.77
C SER A 224 -36.52 -83.33 23.13
N ARG A 225 -37.74 -83.90 22.97
CA ARG A 225 -38.90 -83.16 22.45
C ARG A 225 -39.35 -82.04 23.39
N GLU A 226 -39.42 -82.31 24.70
CA GLU A 226 -39.88 -81.35 25.70
C GLU A 226 -38.86 -80.21 25.90
N GLU A 227 -37.58 -80.56 26.01
CA GLU A 227 -36.49 -79.59 26.19
C GLU A 227 -36.34 -78.68 24.95
N LEU A 228 -36.43 -79.24 23.73
CA LEU A 228 -36.41 -78.47 22.49
C LEU A 228 -37.59 -77.49 22.40
N SER A 229 -38.80 -77.94 22.78
CA SER A 229 -40.01 -77.10 22.76
C SER A 229 -39.89 -75.91 23.72
N SER A 230 -39.30 -76.11 24.90
CA SER A 230 -39.02 -75.04 25.87
C SER A 230 -38.02 -74.01 25.33
N LEU A 231 -36.97 -74.45 24.63
CA LEU A 231 -35.97 -73.56 24.04
C LEU A 231 -36.51 -72.75 22.85
N LEU A 232 -37.37 -73.36 22.02
CA LEU A 232 -38.01 -72.69 20.88
C LEU A 232 -39.13 -71.72 21.26
N ALA A 233 -39.61 -71.77 22.51
CA ALA A 233 -40.52 -70.77 23.05
C ALA A 233 -39.84 -69.42 23.37
N MET A 234 -38.50 -69.36 23.36
CA MET A 234 -37.74 -68.11 23.46
C MET A 234 -37.75 -67.36 22.12
N ASP A 235 -37.81 -66.03 22.16
CA ASP A 235 -37.61 -65.23 20.95
C ASP A 235 -36.17 -65.40 20.41
N PHE A 236 -36.02 -65.39 19.09
CA PHE A 236 -34.75 -65.66 18.41
C PHE A 236 -33.57 -64.80 18.93
N PRO A 237 -33.71 -63.48 19.16
CA PRO A 237 -32.66 -62.68 19.82
C PRO A 237 -32.24 -63.19 21.21
N SER A 238 -33.19 -63.52 22.08
CA SER A 238 -32.89 -64.05 23.43
C SER A 238 -32.30 -65.46 23.40
N LEU A 239 -32.73 -66.30 22.45
CA LEU A 239 -32.16 -67.64 22.25
C LEU A 239 -30.69 -67.55 21.84
N ILE A 240 -30.33 -66.59 20.96
CA ILE A 240 -28.94 -66.30 20.60
C ILE A 240 -28.15 -65.74 21.79
N ALA A 241 -28.70 -64.78 22.53
CA ALA A 241 -28.04 -64.16 23.68
C ALA A 241 -27.77 -65.16 24.82
N SER A 242 -28.65 -66.14 25.03
CA SER A 242 -28.53 -67.17 26.06
C SER A 242 -27.50 -68.27 25.73
N LYS A 243 -26.91 -68.26 24.52
CA LYS A 243 -25.93 -69.26 24.01
C LYS A 243 -26.43 -70.71 23.98
N LYS A 244 -27.74 -70.94 24.06
CA LYS A 244 -28.34 -72.29 24.07
C LYS A 244 -28.54 -72.94 22.69
N LEU A 245 -28.14 -72.29 21.60
CA LEU A 245 -28.28 -72.90 20.27
C LEU A 245 -27.62 -74.28 20.10
N PRO A 246 -26.43 -74.59 20.65
CA PRO A 246 -25.84 -75.94 20.54
C PRO A 246 -26.70 -77.02 21.21
N GLU A 247 -27.43 -76.65 22.29
CA GLU A 247 -28.41 -77.51 22.95
C GLU A 247 -29.58 -77.78 22.00
N VAL A 248 -30.15 -76.73 21.39
CA VAL A 248 -31.21 -76.88 20.36
C VAL A 248 -30.75 -77.73 19.17
N THR A 249 -29.51 -77.57 18.70
CA THR A 249 -28.97 -78.40 17.60
C THR A 249 -28.86 -79.86 18.01
N ASN A 250 -28.28 -80.13 19.18
CA ASN A 250 -28.08 -81.48 19.70
C ASN A 250 -29.45 -82.17 19.87
N LEU A 251 -30.40 -81.50 20.53
CA LEU A 251 -31.77 -81.98 20.68
C LEU A 251 -32.45 -82.20 19.32
N SER A 252 -32.29 -81.31 18.33
CA SER A 252 -32.88 -81.50 17.00
C SER A 252 -32.24 -82.66 16.21
N CYS A 253 -30.94 -82.89 16.35
CA CYS A 253 -30.28 -84.10 15.86
C CYS A 253 -30.88 -85.32 16.57
N LYS A 254 -30.91 -85.30 17.91
CA LYS A 254 -31.60 -86.24 18.82
C LYS A 254 -33.14 -86.22 18.70
N LEU A 255 -33.67 -85.97 17.51
CA LEU A 255 -35.07 -86.17 17.17
C LEU A 255 -35.21 -86.78 15.77
N GLN A 256 -34.32 -86.48 14.84
CA GLN A 256 -34.42 -86.90 13.43
C GLN A 256 -34.36 -88.41 13.15
N THR A 257 -33.89 -89.26 14.06
CA THR A 257 -33.99 -90.73 13.91
C THR A 257 -35.04 -91.35 14.82
N ASP A 258 -36.00 -90.56 15.29
CA ASP A 258 -37.25 -91.09 15.81
C ASP A 258 -38.08 -91.65 14.63
N PRO A 259 -38.42 -92.96 14.62
CA PRO A 259 -39.13 -93.59 13.50
C PRO A 259 -40.56 -93.09 13.26
N HIS A 260 -41.14 -92.29 14.18
CA HIS A 260 -42.54 -91.90 14.17
C HIS A 260 -42.79 -90.44 13.73
N LEU A 261 -41.78 -89.73 13.20
CA LEU A 261 -41.95 -88.35 12.73
C LEU A 261 -42.75 -88.24 11.43
N SER A 262 -43.63 -87.24 11.36
CA SER A 262 -44.28 -86.85 10.11
C SER A 262 -43.31 -86.08 9.17
N PRO A 263 -43.59 -86.05 7.85
CA PRO A 263 -42.79 -85.25 6.90
C PRO A 263 -42.72 -83.75 7.25
N HIS A 264 -43.76 -83.22 7.89
CA HIS A 264 -43.79 -81.83 8.35
C HIS A 264 -42.86 -81.60 9.55
N GLU A 265 -42.90 -82.49 10.56
CA GLU A 265 -42.00 -82.39 11.72
C GLU A 265 -40.54 -82.57 11.33
N LEU A 266 -40.22 -83.49 10.41
CA LEU A 266 -38.88 -83.61 9.82
C LEU A 266 -38.44 -82.30 9.14
N SER A 267 -39.32 -81.66 8.37
CA SER A 267 -39.02 -80.36 7.74
C SER A 267 -38.78 -79.24 8.76
N MET A 268 -39.47 -79.26 9.90
CA MET A 268 -39.26 -78.28 10.97
C MET A 268 -37.94 -78.54 11.71
N LEU A 269 -37.61 -79.80 12.02
CA LEU A 269 -36.32 -80.17 12.64
C LEU A 269 -35.14 -79.83 11.73
N ASN A 270 -35.26 -80.01 10.41
CA ASN A 270 -34.25 -79.54 9.45
C ASN A 270 -34.03 -78.02 9.52
N LEU A 271 -35.10 -77.23 9.62
CA LEU A 271 -35.02 -75.77 9.76
C LEU A 271 -34.36 -75.36 11.09
N ILE A 272 -34.64 -76.10 12.17
CA ILE A 272 -34.04 -75.90 13.49
C ILE A 272 -32.53 -76.24 13.48
N GLN A 273 -32.08 -77.22 12.69
CA GLN A 273 -30.66 -77.53 12.50
C GLN A 273 -29.89 -76.49 11.68
N GLU A 274 -30.54 -75.75 10.77
CA GLU A 274 -29.92 -74.61 10.09
C GLU A 274 -29.80 -73.38 11.00
N MET A 275 -30.57 -73.32 12.09
CA MET A 275 -30.64 -72.18 13.01
C MET A 275 -29.28 -71.73 13.61
N PRO A 276 -28.32 -72.61 13.97
CA PRO A 276 -26.98 -72.21 14.43
C PRO A 276 -26.14 -71.59 13.31
N SER A 277 -26.20 -72.15 12.11
CA SER A 277 -25.55 -71.61 10.92
C SER A 277 -26.12 -70.24 10.55
N ALA A 278 -27.45 -70.10 10.60
CA ALA A 278 -28.17 -68.85 10.38
C ALA A 278 -27.88 -67.81 11.48
N SER A 279 -27.85 -68.23 12.76
CA SER A 279 -27.51 -67.37 13.91
C SER A 279 -26.08 -66.85 13.85
N LYS A 280 -25.11 -67.69 13.51
CA LYS A 280 -23.73 -67.27 13.26
C LYS A 280 -23.68 -66.23 12.13
N ARG A 281 -24.29 -66.53 10.96
CA ARG A 281 -24.41 -65.59 9.84
C ARG A 281 -25.09 -64.28 10.23
N PHE A 282 -26.09 -64.32 11.13
CA PHE A 282 -26.80 -63.15 11.63
C PHE A 282 -25.94 -62.28 12.56
N LEU A 283 -25.18 -62.89 13.48
CA LEU A 283 -24.24 -62.19 14.35
C LEU A 283 -23.06 -61.61 13.55
N ASP A 284 -22.47 -62.39 12.65
CA ASP A 284 -21.41 -61.96 11.75
C ASP A 284 -21.91 -60.79 10.88
N GLY A 285 -23.10 -60.91 10.29
CA GLY A 285 -23.75 -59.84 9.52
C GLY A 285 -24.08 -58.58 10.34
N LYS A 286 -24.48 -58.73 11.61
CA LYS A 286 -24.69 -57.60 12.53
C LYS A 286 -23.38 -56.89 12.88
N LYS A 287 -22.29 -57.65 13.07
CA LYS A 287 -20.94 -57.12 13.33
C LYS A 287 -20.42 -56.37 12.10
N VAL A 288 -20.43 -57.01 10.93
CA VAL A 288 -20.02 -56.39 9.65
C VAL A 288 -20.83 -55.13 9.37
N LYS A 289 -22.15 -55.13 9.61
CA LYS A 289 -23.00 -53.94 9.46
C LYS A 289 -22.59 -52.78 10.39
N GLN A 290 -22.08 -53.07 11.59
CA GLN A 290 -21.60 -52.05 12.51
C GLN A 290 -20.22 -51.53 12.10
N GLU A 291 -19.27 -52.42 11.81
CA GLU A 291 -17.93 -52.07 11.29
C GLU A 291 -18.02 -51.24 9.99
N THR A 292 -18.96 -51.60 9.10
CA THR A 292 -19.25 -50.86 7.86
C THR A 292 -19.73 -49.43 8.13
N ARG A 293 -20.55 -49.22 9.17
CA ARG A 293 -21.02 -47.87 9.55
C ARG A 293 -19.90 -47.02 10.12
N GLU A 294 -19.07 -47.59 10.97
CA GLU A 294 -17.93 -46.92 11.57
C GLU A 294 -16.92 -46.51 10.48
N PHE A 295 -16.62 -47.39 9.53
CA PHE A 295 -15.82 -47.09 8.35
C PHE A 295 -16.37 -45.94 7.50
N PHE A 296 -17.67 -45.94 7.17
CA PHE A 296 -18.25 -44.84 6.38
C PHE A 296 -18.27 -43.51 7.13
N LEU A 297 -18.50 -43.51 8.45
CA LEU A 297 -18.40 -42.29 9.27
C LEU A 297 -16.97 -41.72 9.30
N GLU A 298 -15.96 -42.58 9.37
CA GLU A 298 -14.55 -42.17 9.30
C GLU A 298 -14.19 -41.63 7.90
N LEU A 299 -14.66 -42.30 6.85
CA LEU A 299 -14.45 -41.87 5.46
C LEU A 299 -15.07 -40.49 5.18
N ASP A 300 -16.34 -40.28 5.57
CA ASP A 300 -17.02 -38.99 5.44
C ASP A 300 -16.28 -37.88 6.22
N GLY A 301 -15.78 -38.20 7.42
CA GLY A 301 -14.96 -37.30 8.23
C GLY A 301 -13.65 -36.91 7.55
N ASN A 302 -12.96 -37.87 6.93
CA ASN A 302 -11.73 -37.64 6.18
C ASN A 302 -11.96 -36.82 4.90
N ILE A 303 -13.06 -37.07 4.17
CA ILE A 303 -13.47 -36.27 3.00
C ILE A 303 -13.76 -34.82 3.42
N ALA A 304 -14.46 -34.60 4.54
CA ALA A 304 -14.71 -33.27 5.08
C ALA A 304 -13.41 -32.55 5.51
N LEU A 305 -12.44 -33.28 6.07
CA LEU A 305 -11.12 -32.75 6.42
C LEU A 305 -10.32 -32.33 5.18
N ILE A 306 -10.28 -33.17 4.13
CA ILE A 306 -9.63 -32.87 2.84
C ILE A 306 -10.21 -31.58 2.25
N ASN A 307 -11.55 -31.47 2.17
CA ASN A 307 -12.22 -30.27 1.68
C ASN A 307 -11.92 -29.02 2.52
N THR A 308 -11.83 -29.17 3.85
CA THR A 308 -11.43 -28.09 4.76
C THR A 308 -9.99 -27.62 4.49
N LEU A 309 -9.07 -28.53 4.18
CA LEU A 309 -7.67 -28.22 3.84
C LEU A 309 -7.55 -27.59 2.45
N LYS A 310 -8.24 -28.12 1.43
CA LYS A 310 -8.35 -27.56 0.07
C LYS A 310 -8.80 -26.09 0.11
N ASN A 311 -9.87 -25.80 0.86
CA ASN A 311 -10.37 -24.43 1.05
C ASN A 311 -9.39 -23.50 1.78
N LYS A 312 -8.68 -24.00 2.81
CA LYS A 312 -7.64 -23.23 3.50
C LYS A 312 -6.48 -22.88 2.55
N TYR A 313 -6.02 -23.85 1.75
CA TYR A 313 -4.95 -23.67 0.78
C TYR A 313 -5.28 -22.56 -0.24
N PHE A 314 -6.44 -22.64 -0.90
CA PHE A 314 -6.86 -21.59 -1.85
C PHE A 314 -7.05 -20.23 -1.17
N SER A 315 -7.53 -20.20 0.08
CA SER A 315 -7.60 -18.95 0.86
C SER A 315 -6.22 -18.34 1.14
N SER A 316 -5.21 -19.16 1.44
CA SER A 316 -3.82 -18.68 1.56
C SER A 316 -3.23 -18.22 0.24
N LYS A 317 -3.41 -18.97 -0.87
CA LYS A 317 -2.92 -18.58 -2.20
C LYS A 317 -3.45 -17.19 -2.60
N ASN A 318 -4.75 -16.97 -2.44
CA ASN A 318 -5.37 -15.68 -2.76
C ASN A 318 -4.84 -14.53 -1.90
N LYS A 319 -4.56 -14.77 -0.60
CA LYS A 319 -3.95 -13.76 0.29
C LYS A 319 -2.51 -13.44 -0.11
N ILE A 320 -1.74 -14.46 -0.52
CA ILE A 320 -0.36 -14.29 -1.01
C ILE A 320 -0.37 -13.42 -2.27
N ALA A 321 -1.24 -13.71 -3.24
CA ALA A 321 -1.35 -12.93 -4.47
C ALA A 321 -1.72 -11.45 -4.22
N ILE A 322 -2.64 -11.17 -3.28
CA ILE A 322 -2.98 -9.80 -2.88
C ILE A 322 -1.78 -9.08 -2.25
N LEU A 323 -1.11 -9.72 -1.28
CA LEU A 323 0.07 -9.14 -0.61
C LEU A 323 1.25 -8.92 -1.58
N GLN A 324 1.41 -9.79 -2.57
CA GLN A 324 2.42 -9.64 -3.61
C GLN A 324 2.13 -8.42 -4.50
N ALA A 325 0.88 -8.25 -4.96
CA ALA A 325 0.49 -7.07 -5.74
C ALA A 325 0.64 -5.76 -4.93
N GLU A 326 0.33 -5.77 -3.63
CA GLU A 326 0.59 -4.65 -2.73
C GLU A 326 2.10 -4.36 -2.57
N TYR A 327 2.94 -5.40 -2.45
CA TYR A 327 4.39 -5.29 -2.35
C TYR A 327 5.04 -4.73 -3.64
N GLU A 328 4.62 -5.20 -4.81
CA GLU A 328 5.11 -4.72 -6.11
C GLU A 328 4.71 -3.26 -6.34
N SER A 329 3.46 -2.90 -6.01
CA SER A 329 2.96 -1.53 -6.04
C SER A 329 3.76 -0.61 -5.11
N ALA A 330 3.96 -1.01 -3.85
CA ALA A 330 4.74 -0.27 -2.88
C ALA A 330 6.19 -0.06 -3.34
N THR A 331 6.83 -1.12 -3.84
CA THR A 331 8.19 -1.09 -4.40
C THR A 331 8.31 -0.11 -5.57
N SER A 332 7.32 -0.08 -6.48
CA SER A 332 7.29 0.88 -7.57
C SER A 332 7.17 2.33 -7.08
N THR A 333 6.37 2.60 -6.04
CA THR A 333 6.27 3.96 -5.45
C THR A 333 7.55 4.40 -4.75
N ILE A 334 8.30 3.48 -4.14
CA ILE A 334 9.61 3.77 -3.53
C ILE A 334 10.59 4.20 -4.62
N ARG A 335 10.67 3.45 -5.74
CA ARG A 335 11.52 3.81 -6.89
C ARG A 335 11.22 5.21 -7.44
N GLU A 336 9.94 5.58 -7.58
CA GLU A 336 9.55 6.92 -8.03
C GLU A 336 10.04 8.02 -7.05
N ILE A 337 9.97 7.76 -5.74
CA ILE A 337 10.47 8.69 -4.72
C ILE A 337 12.00 8.82 -4.82
N ASP A 338 12.73 7.74 -5.05
CA ASP A 338 14.19 7.77 -5.21
C ASP A 338 14.62 8.55 -6.47
N GLU A 339 13.90 8.41 -7.57
CA GLU A 339 14.10 9.23 -8.79
C GLU A 339 13.87 10.74 -8.51
N GLN A 340 12.82 11.08 -7.75
CA GLN A 340 12.58 12.47 -7.32
C GLN A 340 13.67 12.99 -6.38
N ILE A 341 14.19 12.16 -5.47
CA ILE A 341 15.32 12.49 -4.59
C ILE A 341 16.58 12.76 -5.42
N ALA A 342 16.89 11.93 -6.41
CA ALA A 342 18.04 12.11 -7.30
C ALA A 342 17.96 13.43 -8.08
N MET A 343 16.79 13.79 -8.63
CA MET A 343 16.57 15.08 -9.28
C MET A 343 16.80 16.27 -8.33
N LEU A 344 16.28 16.19 -7.10
CA LEU A 344 16.46 17.24 -6.09
C LEU A 344 17.92 17.37 -5.63
N GLN A 345 18.66 16.27 -5.53
CA GLN A 345 20.09 16.27 -5.23
C GLN A 345 20.91 16.93 -6.36
N SER A 346 20.59 16.63 -7.62
CA SER A 346 21.21 17.28 -8.79
C SER A 346 20.96 18.80 -8.79
N LEU A 347 19.70 19.23 -8.59
CA LEU A 347 19.34 20.63 -8.48
C LEU A 347 20.07 21.35 -7.33
N ARG A 348 20.17 20.69 -6.16
CA ARG A 348 20.90 21.22 -5.00
C ARG A 348 22.37 21.46 -5.33
N SER A 349 23.02 20.54 -6.03
CA SER A 349 24.42 20.67 -6.45
C SER A 349 24.62 21.82 -7.44
N ALA A 350 23.72 21.97 -8.42
CA ALA A 350 23.76 23.08 -9.37
C ALA A 350 23.61 24.46 -8.68
N ILE A 351 22.70 24.58 -7.71
CA ILE A 351 22.51 25.79 -6.91
C ILE A 351 23.73 26.07 -6.01
N ALA A 352 24.29 25.04 -5.36
CA ALA A 352 25.47 25.19 -4.50
C ALA A 352 26.67 25.79 -5.25
N GLU A 353 26.92 25.37 -6.50
CA GLU A 353 27.98 25.94 -7.33
C GLU A 353 27.70 27.38 -7.78
N VAL A 354 26.42 27.77 -7.98
CA VAL A 354 26.06 29.19 -8.21
C VAL A 354 26.35 30.02 -6.95
N VAL A 355 25.96 29.53 -5.77
CA VAL A 355 26.22 30.21 -4.49
C VAL A 355 27.73 30.40 -4.27
N LYS A 356 28.54 29.35 -4.44
CA LYS A 356 30.00 29.39 -4.34
C LYS A 356 30.62 30.43 -5.30
N ARG A 357 30.21 30.42 -6.58
CA ARG A 357 30.67 31.42 -7.57
C ARG A 357 30.25 32.85 -7.19
N SER A 358 29.07 33.04 -6.62
CA SER A 358 28.62 34.37 -6.17
C SER A 358 29.41 34.87 -4.95
N HIS A 359 29.74 33.99 -3.99
CA HIS A 359 30.55 34.31 -2.82
C HIS A 359 31.95 34.81 -3.22
N LEU A 360 32.63 34.10 -4.13
CA LEU A 360 33.95 34.49 -4.64
C LEU A 360 33.94 35.91 -5.26
N LYS A 361 32.93 36.21 -6.08
CA LYS A 361 32.77 37.55 -6.68
C LYS A 361 32.50 38.64 -5.63
N ILE A 362 31.73 38.32 -4.59
CA ILE A 362 31.47 39.25 -3.48
C ILE A 362 32.78 39.56 -2.73
N ASP A 363 33.64 38.58 -2.50
CA ASP A 363 34.90 38.80 -1.79
C ASP A 363 35.95 39.52 -2.65
N GLU A 364 36.00 39.24 -3.95
CA GLU A 364 36.78 40.00 -4.92
C GLU A 364 36.36 41.49 -4.93
N LEU A 365 35.05 41.77 -5.01
CA LEU A 365 34.52 43.14 -4.98
C LEU A 365 34.77 43.84 -3.63
N LYS A 366 34.69 43.13 -2.50
CA LYS A 366 35.11 43.70 -1.20
C LYS A 366 36.59 44.05 -1.17
N SER A 367 37.45 43.23 -1.79
CA SER A 367 38.89 43.47 -1.87
C SER A 367 39.22 44.69 -2.72
N THR A 368 38.60 44.84 -3.89
CA THR A 368 38.75 46.03 -4.73
C THR A 368 38.18 47.28 -4.06
N GLN A 369 37.01 47.19 -3.43
CA GLN A 369 36.41 48.28 -2.64
C GLN A 369 37.34 48.73 -1.51
N LYS A 370 37.94 47.79 -0.76
CA LYS A 370 38.91 48.10 0.30
C LYS A 370 40.16 48.80 -0.26
N ARG A 371 40.65 48.37 -1.42
CA ARG A 371 41.79 49.02 -2.09
C ARG A 371 41.45 50.47 -2.47
N VAL A 372 40.32 50.69 -3.14
CA VAL A 372 39.84 52.03 -3.52
C VAL A 372 39.64 52.93 -2.29
N SER A 373 39.01 52.41 -1.24
CA SER A 373 38.79 53.12 0.03
C SER A 373 40.10 53.54 0.72
N ASN A 374 41.19 52.80 0.51
CA ASN A 374 42.51 53.13 1.07
C ASN A 374 43.33 54.07 0.15
N SER A 375 43.03 54.10 -1.16
CA SER A 375 43.72 54.95 -2.13
C SER A 375 43.14 56.36 -2.22
N ILE A 376 41.80 56.52 -2.16
CA ILE A 376 41.14 57.83 -2.29
C ILE A 376 41.69 58.87 -1.29
N PRO A 377 41.81 58.58 0.03
CA PRO A 377 42.33 59.57 0.98
C PRO A 377 43.76 60.02 0.70
N LYS A 378 44.60 59.14 0.13
CA LYS A 378 45.99 59.48 -0.24
C LYS A 378 46.02 60.46 -1.41
N ILE A 379 45.29 60.14 -2.48
CA ILE A 379 45.19 61.00 -3.67
C ILE A 379 44.55 62.35 -3.31
N VAL A 380 43.53 62.36 -2.45
CA VAL A 380 42.92 63.61 -1.95
C VAL A 380 43.95 64.45 -1.19
N ASN A 381 44.78 63.85 -0.33
CA ASN A 381 45.85 64.55 0.37
C ASN A 381 46.92 65.10 -0.59
N GLU A 382 47.36 64.29 -1.57
CA GLU A 382 48.30 64.72 -2.62
C GLU A 382 47.75 65.91 -3.43
N VAL A 383 46.48 65.86 -3.83
CA VAL A 383 45.79 66.95 -4.54
C VAL A 383 45.63 68.20 -3.64
N GLN A 384 45.39 68.03 -2.35
CA GLN A 384 45.29 69.14 -1.40
C GLN A 384 46.65 69.86 -1.21
N MET A 385 47.75 69.10 -1.16
CA MET A 385 49.11 69.67 -1.15
C MET A 385 49.40 70.43 -2.45
N ALA A 386 49.17 69.80 -3.61
CA ALA A 386 49.42 70.44 -4.91
C ALA A 386 48.57 71.72 -5.13
N ASN A 387 47.32 71.73 -4.67
CA ASN A 387 46.48 72.94 -4.70
C ASN A 387 46.97 74.06 -3.76
N SER A 388 47.73 73.72 -2.71
CA SER A 388 48.32 74.71 -1.79
C SER A 388 49.56 75.38 -2.39
N GLU A 389 50.35 74.65 -3.19
CA GLU A 389 51.52 75.18 -3.92
C GLU A 389 51.13 75.93 -5.21
N ARG A 390 49.96 75.60 -5.78
CA ARG A 390 49.43 76.20 -7.02
C ARG A 390 49.56 77.73 -7.15
N PRO A 391 49.19 78.58 -6.16
CA PRO A 391 49.31 80.03 -6.30
C PRO A 391 50.76 80.51 -6.48
N GLU A 392 51.74 79.82 -5.90
CA GLU A 392 53.16 80.15 -6.11
C GLU A 392 53.60 79.84 -7.55
N TRP A 393 53.12 78.72 -8.10
CA TRP A 393 53.39 78.36 -9.49
C TRP A 393 52.68 79.31 -10.48
N GLU A 394 51.45 79.75 -10.18
CA GLU A 394 50.74 80.76 -10.98
C GLU A 394 51.42 82.15 -10.91
N MET A 395 52.10 82.49 -9.81
CA MET A 395 52.93 83.69 -9.70
C MET A 395 54.20 83.56 -10.55
N LYS A 396 54.99 82.49 -10.35
CA LYS A 396 56.21 82.21 -11.12
C LYS A 396 55.94 82.16 -12.64
N GLN A 397 54.78 81.62 -13.05
CA GLN A 397 54.38 81.60 -14.46
C GLN A 397 54.16 83.01 -15.02
N LYS A 398 53.56 83.93 -14.25
CA LYS A 398 53.37 85.31 -14.68
C LYS A 398 54.68 86.07 -14.75
N GLU A 399 55.55 85.90 -13.74
CA GLU A 399 56.88 86.50 -13.69
C GLU A 399 57.71 86.06 -14.90
N ALA A 400 57.81 84.74 -15.15
CA ALA A 400 58.50 84.20 -16.32
C ALA A 400 57.91 84.70 -17.65
N ALA A 401 56.58 84.80 -17.76
CA ALA A 401 55.95 85.35 -18.96
C ALA A 401 56.20 86.86 -19.16
N THR A 402 56.34 87.63 -18.07
CA THR A 402 56.75 89.05 -18.16
C THR A 402 58.22 89.20 -18.54
N GLU A 403 59.11 88.37 -18.00
CA GLU A 403 60.53 88.33 -18.40
C GLU A 403 60.68 87.91 -19.87
N GLU A 404 59.94 86.90 -20.33
CA GLU A 404 59.91 86.46 -21.72
C GLU A 404 59.44 87.58 -22.65
N ALA A 405 58.38 88.30 -22.29
CA ALA A 405 57.88 89.45 -23.07
C ALA A 405 58.88 90.63 -23.08
N GLU A 406 59.59 90.89 -21.98
CA GLU A 406 60.65 91.91 -21.93
C GLU A 406 61.83 91.52 -22.82
N ILE A 407 62.25 90.25 -22.80
CA ILE A 407 63.31 89.72 -23.67
C ILE A 407 62.88 89.82 -25.14
N LEU A 408 61.68 89.35 -25.50
CA LEU A 408 61.18 89.40 -26.87
C LEU A 408 61.08 90.84 -27.38
N THR A 409 60.55 91.78 -26.59
CA THR A 409 60.46 93.20 -27.00
C THR A 409 61.83 93.87 -27.10
N LYS A 410 62.79 93.54 -26.24
CA LYS A 410 64.18 94.02 -26.29
C LYS A 410 64.93 93.56 -27.55
N PHE A 411 64.64 92.35 -28.05
CA PHE A 411 65.27 91.80 -29.25
C PHE A 411 64.45 91.95 -30.53
N ALA A 412 63.17 92.37 -30.46
CA ALA A 412 62.31 92.62 -31.62
C ALA A 412 62.92 93.54 -32.70
N PRO A 413 63.73 94.59 -32.39
CA PRO A 413 64.39 95.39 -33.43
C PRO A 413 65.42 94.64 -34.29
N LEU A 414 65.83 93.42 -33.89
CA LEU A 414 66.67 92.54 -34.71
C LEU A 414 65.86 91.64 -35.66
N GLU A 415 64.53 91.61 -35.52
CA GLU A 415 63.65 90.81 -36.37
C GLU A 415 63.59 91.44 -37.77
N GLY A 416 64.16 90.74 -38.76
CA GLY A 416 64.37 91.28 -40.11
C GLY A 416 65.67 92.07 -40.30
N PHE A 417 66.51 92.22 -39.27
CA PHE A 417 67.83 92.84 -39.42
C PHE A 417 68.77 91.90 -40.20
N SER A 418 69.11 92.29 -41.43
CA SER A 418 69.98 91.53 -42.33
C SER A 418 71.24 92.32 -42.66
N PHE A 419 72.41 91.69 -42.51
CA PHE A 419 73.69 92.23 -42.97
C PHE A 419 73.86 92.00 -44.49
N MET A 420 73.07 92.71 -45.30
CA MET A 420 73.22 92.75 -46.76
C MET A 420 73.18 94.20 -47.28
N HIS A 421 74.03 94.47 -48.28
CA HIS A 421 74.35 95.79 -48.82
C HIS A 421 73.26 96.39 -49.71
#